data_AF-A0A1S1NGJ5-F1
#
_entry.id   AF-A0A1S1NGJ5-F1
#
_cell.length_a   1.000
_cell.length_b   1.000
_cell.length_c   1.000
_cell.angle_alpha   90.00
_cell.angle_beta   90.00
_cell.angle_gamma   90.00
#
_symmetry.space_group_name_H-M   'P 1'
#
loop_
_entity.id
_entity.type
_entity.pdbx_description
1 polymer ?
#
loop_
_entity_poly.entity_id
_entity_poly.type
_entity_poly.pdbx_seq_one_letter_code
_entity_poly.pdbx_strand_id
1 'polypeptide(L)'
;MHTDEPGMAQAASSFEGTAAALKGHLNMIRGIAEGLVPVFRGQTGTAFQASVARYEQAQGPLIAELDGISQNIRESGLSYGSTDSDGAALMQTSIQNL
;
A
#
# COMPACT_ATOMS: atom_id res chain seq x y z
N MET A 1 15.59 -13.86 18.92
CA MET A 1 15.20 -12.57 18.32
C MET A 1 13.67 -12.55 18.37
N HIS A 2 13.09 -11.94 19.41
CA HIS A 2 11.66 -11.61 19.40
C HIS A 2 11.54 -10.40 18.49
N THR A 3 11.23 -10.63 17.22
CA THR A 3 10.87 -9.54 16.32
C THR A 3 9.61 -8.90 16.89
N ASP A 4 9.60 -7.58 17.04
CA ASP A 4 8.56 -6.78 17.68
C ASP A 4 7.27 -6.83 16.85
N GLU A 5 6.54 -7.95 16.94
CA GLU A 5 5.32 -8.26 16.20
C GLU A 5 4.24 -7.15 16.35
N PRO A 6 4.01 -6.58 17.55
CA PRO A 6 3.13 -5.42 17.71
C PRO A 6 3.63 -4.20 16.92
N GLY A 7 4.94 -3.94 16.94
CA GLY A 7 5.56 -2.85 16.18
C GLY A 7 5.41 -3.02 14.66
N MET A 8 5.55 -4.25 14.15
CA MET A 8 5.34 -4.54 12.73
C MET A 8 3.86 -4.41 12.31
N ALA A 9 2.92 -4.87 13.15
CA ALA A 9 1.49 -4.70 12.88
C ALA A 9 1.08 -3.22 12.85
N GLN A 10 1.64 -2.41 13.74
CA GLN A 10 1.40 -0.95 13.75
C GLN A 10 2.00 -0.27 12.51
N ALA A 11 3.20 -0.65 12.10
CA ALA A 11 3.83 -0.13 10.89
C ALA A 11 3.04 -0.53 9.62
N ALA A 12 2.53 -1.75 9.57
CA ALA A 12 1.66 -2.26 8.52
C ALA A 12 0.39 -1.42 8.36
N SER A 13 -0.34 -1.23 9.47
CA SER A 13 -1.56 -0.41 9.48
C SER A 13 -1.30 1.04 9.07
N SER A 14 -0.18 1.61 9.52
CA SER A 14 0.23 2.98 9.15
C SER A 14 0.56 3.08 7.65
N PHE A 15 1.22 2.05 7.09
CA PHE A 15 1.51 1.97 5.67
C PHE A 15 0.22 1.87 4.85
N GLU A 16 -0.69 0.96 5.20
CA GLU A 16 -1.97 0.80 4.50
C GLU A 16 -2.80 2.10 4.50
N GLY A 17 -2.86 2.79 5.65
CA GLY A 17 -3.52 4.09 5.74
C GLY A 17 -2.89 5.15 4.84
N THR A 18 -1.55 5.23 4.83
CA THR A 18 -0.81 6.16 3.97
C THR A 18 -0.98 5.84 2.48
N ALA A 19 -0.94 4.55 2.13
CA ALA A 19 -1.16 4.07 0.77
C ALA A 19 -2.58 4.39 0.29
N ALA A 20 -3.60 4.20 1.13
CA ALA A 20 -4.97 4.54 0.83
C ALA A 20 -5.14 6.07 0.61
N ALA A 21 -4.55 6.89 1.47
CA ALA A 21 -4.57 8.34 1.33
C ALA A 21 -3.89 8.79 0.03
N LEU A 22 -2.71 8.22 -0.29
CA LEU A 22 -1.99 8.53 -1.52
C LEU A 22 -2.80 8.16 -2.77
N LYS A 23 -3.41 6.96 -2.80
CA LYS A 23 -4.33 6.56 -3.87
C LYS A 23 -5.52 7.51 -4.00
N GLY A 24 -6.07 7.97 -2.88
CA GLY A 24 -7.12 8.99 -2.85
C GLY A 24 -6.68 10.31 -3.49
N HIS A 25 -5.51 10.83 -3.13
CA HIS A 25 -4.95 12.03 -3.74
C HIS A 25 -4.71 11.85 -5.24
N LEU A 26 -4.23 10.67 -5.66
CA LEU A 26 -3.98 10.41 -7.07
C LEU A 26 -5.29 10.45 -7.89
N ASN A 27 -6.35 9.82 -7.36
CA ASN A 27 -7.67 9.86 -7.98
C ASN A 27 -8.28 11.27 -8.00
N MET A 28 -8.07 12.06 -6.94
CA MET A 28 -8.52 13.45 -6.88
C MET A 28 -7.85 14.31 -7.96
N ILE A 29 -6.52 14.20 -8.12
CA ILE A 29 -5.79 14.93 -9.15
C ILE A 29 -6.30 14.57 -10.54
N ARG A 30 -6.54 13.28 -10.81
CA ARG A 30 -7.14 12.83 -12.08
C ARG A 30 -8.50 13.47 -12.32
N GLY A 31 -9.40 13.46 -11.33
CA GLY A 31 -10.73 14.06 -11.46
C GLY A 31 -10.68 15.58 -11.71
N ILE A 32 -9.76 16.30 -11.05
CA ILE A 32 -9.51 17.73 -11.32
C ILE A 32 -9.00 17.90 -12.75
N ALA A 33 -8.07 17.04 -13.19
CA ALA A 33 -7.49 17.13 -14.51
C ALA A 33 -8.54 16.94 -15.61
N GLU A 34 -9.38 15.92 -15.50
CA GLU A 34 -10.52 15.66 -16.40
C GLU A 34 -11.46 16.86 -16.50
N GLY A 35 -11.75 17.53 -15.39
CA GLY A 35 -12.57 18.74 -15.36
C GLY A 35 -11.93 19.96 -16.05
N LEU A 36 -10.60 20.01 -16.14
CA LEU A 36 -9.85 21.12 -16.74
C LEU A 36 -9.56 20.94 -18.23
N VAL A 37 -9.58 19.70 -18.75
CA VAL A 37 -9.41 19.39 -20.18
C VAL A 37 -10.27 20.27 -21.11
N PRO A 38 -11.58 20.46 -20.89
CA PRO A 38 -12.41 21.24 -21.81
C PRO A 38 -12.12 22.74 -21.80
N VAL A 39 -11.41 23.25 -20.79
CA VAL A 39 -11.16 24.69 -20.59
C VAL A 39 -9.84 25.13 -21.25
N PHE A 40 -8.83 24.26 -21.28
CA PHE A 40 -7.55 24.61 -21.88
C PHE A 40 -7.54 24.44 -23.41
N ARG A 41 -7.15 25.51 -24.12
CA ARG A 41 -7.01 25.52 -25.59
C ARG A 41 -5.64 26.06 -26.01
N GLY A 42 -5.27 25.82 -27.27
CA GLY A 42 -3.98 26.23 -27.82
C GLY A 42 -2.80 25.49 -27.19
N GLN A 43 -1.60 26.10 -27.23
CA GLN A 43 -0.36 25.47 -26.74
C GLN A 43 -0.43 25.05 -25.27
N THR A 44 -1.13 25.83 -24.43
CA THR A 44 -1.38 25.49 -23.02
C THR A 44 -2.20 24.21 -22.87
N GLY A 45 -3.22 24.01 -23.72
CA GLY A 45 -4.00 22.77 -23.75
C GLY A 45 -3.17 21.56 -24.14
N THR A 46 -2.32 21.68 -25.15
CA THR A 46 -1.40 20.61 -25.54
C THR A 46 -0.43 20.25 -24.42
N ALA A 47 0.17 21.24 -23.76
CA ALA A 47 1.09 21.03 -22.64
C ALA A 47 0.39 20.39 -21.43
N PHE A 48 -0.83 20.81 -21.13
CA PHE A 48 -1.65 20.24 -20.07
C PHE A 48 -1.98 18.77 -20.37
N GLN A 49 -2.49 18.46 -21.56
CA GLN A 49 -2.80 17.09 -21.98
C GLN A 49 -1.57 16.17 -21.91
N ALA A 50 -0.40 16.65 -22.35
CA ALA A 50 0.85 15.89 -22.24
C ALA A 50 1.26 15.64 -20.79
N SER A 51 1.01 16.59 -19.88
CA SER A 51 1.28 16.43 -18.45
C SER A 51 0.32 15.44 -17.80
N VAL A 52 -0.97 15.47 -18.16
CA VAL A 52 -1.98 14.50 -17.70
C VAL A 52 -1.62 13.10 -18.18
N ALA A 53 -1.24 12.92 -19.45
CA ALA A 53 -0.84 11.62 -19.96
C ALA A 53 0.40 11.05 -19.22
N ARG A 54 1.40 11.88 -18.92
CA ARG A 54 2.57 11.46 -18.11
C ARG A 54 2.17 11.11 -16.68
N TYR A 55 1.22 11.85 -16.12
CA TYR A 55 0.69 11.60 -14.79
C TYR A 55 -0.02 10.24 -14.73
N GLU A 56 -0.90 9.94 -15.68
CA GLU A 56 -1.61 8.65 -15.78
C GLU A 56 -0.63 7.48 -15.97
N GLN A 57 0.40 7.66 -16.79
CA GLN A 57 1.46 6.67 -16.99
C GLN A 57 2.24 6.37 -15.71
N ALA A 58 2.47 7.37 -14.85
CA ALA A 58 3.16 7.19 -13.58
C ALA A 58 2.24 6.66 -12.46
N GLN A 59 0.95 6.98 -12.51
CA GLN A 59 -0.02 6.60 -11.50
C GLN A 59 -0.21 5.07 -11.44
N GLY A 60 -0.35 4.41 -12.58
CA GLY A 60 -0.59 2.96 -12.65
C GLY A 60 0.47 2.13 -11.91
N PRO A 61 1.76 2.27 -12.27
CA PRO A 61 2.86 1.58 -11.59
C PRO A 61 2.94 1.89 -10.09
N LEU A 62 2.70 3.14 -9.69
CA LEU A 62 2.74 3.53 -8.27
C LEU A 62 1.63 2.85 -7.47
N ILE A 63 0.41 2.78 -8.00
CA ILE A 63 -0.70 2.08 -7.36
C ILE A 63 -0.38 0.59 -7.23
N ALA A 64 0.13 -0.03 -8.30
CA ALA A 64 0.50 -1.43 -8.31
C ALA A 64 1.59 -1.74 -7.26
N GLU A 65 2.59 -0.87 -7.13
CA GLU A 65 3.64 -1.03 -6.12
C GLU A 65 3.09 -0.90 -4.69
N LEU A 66 2.20 0.07 -4.45
CA LEU A 66 1.55 0.23 -3.15
C LEU A 66 0.70 -1.00 -2.79
N ASP A 67 0.01 -1.59 -3.77
CA ASP A 67 -0.72 -2.86 -3.58
C ASP A 67 0.21 -4.03 -3.30
N GLY A 68 1.31 -4.14 -4.04
CA GLY A 68 2.33 -5.17 -3.83
C GLY A 68 2.97 -5.10 -2.44
N ILE A 69 3.36 -3.91 -1.99
CA ILE A 69 3.91 -3.72 -0.64
C ILE A 69 2.86 -4.05 0.42
N SER A 70 1.61 -3.61 0.26
CA SER A 70 0.51 -3.92 1.19
C SER A 70 0.24 -5.43 1.26
N GLN A 71 0.34 -6.13 0.13
CA GLN A 71 0.22 -7.59 0.10
C GLN A 71 1.39 -8.26 0.82
N ASN A 72 2.63 -7.89 0.52
CA ASN A 72 3.83 -8.43 1.17
C ASN A 72 3.80 -8.25 2.70
N ILE A 73 3.32 -7.08 3.15
CA ILE A 73 3.17 -6.79 4.58
C ILE A 73 2.13 -7.73 5.23
N ARG A 74 0.96 -7.93 4.60
CA ARG A 74 -0.08 -8.83 5.10
C ARG A 74 0.38 -10.28 5.15
N GLU A 75 1.04 -10.75 4.09
CA GLU A 75 1.59 -12.10 4.01
C GLU A 75 2.68 -12.33 5.07
N SER A 76 3.57 -11.35 5.27
CA SER A 76 4.59 -11.40 6.32
C SER A 76 3.95 -11.49 7.70
N GLY A 77 2.92 -10.68 7.97
CA GLY A 77 2.18 -10.72 9.25
C GLY A 77 1.49 -12.06 9.52
N LEU A 78 0.85 -12.67 8.52
CA LEU A 78 0.20 -13.98 8.64
C LEU A 78 1.20 -15.12 8.88
N SER A 79 2.37 -15.07 8.23
CA SER A 79 3.43 -16.07 8.43
C SER A 79 4.03 -16.03 9.83
N TYR A 80 4.10 -14.86 10.47
CA TYR A 80 4.58 -14.74 11.86
C TYR A 80 3.57 -15.28 12.86
N GLY A 81 2.30 -14.86 12.76
CA GLY A 81 1.27 -15.31 13.71
C GLY A 81 1.06 -16.83 13.74
N SER A 82 1.17 -17.49 12.59
CA SER A 82 1.10 -18.96 12.50
C SER A 82 2.33 -19.65 13.10
N THR A 83 3.53 -19.11 12.85
CA THR A 83 4.78 -19.67 13.40
C THR A 83 4.83 -19.53 14.92
N ASP A 84 4.34 -18.42 15.48
CA ASP A 84 4.30 -18.21 16.93
C ASP A 84 3.25 -19.12 17.61
N SER A 85 2.05 -19.25 17.03
CA SER A 85 1.04 -20.16 17.57
C SER A 85 1.48 -21.62 17.58
N ASP A 86 2.16 -22.07 16.52
CA ASP A 86 2.64 -23.44 16.40
C ASP A 86 3.83 -23.69 17.36
N GLY A 87 4.74 -22.71 17.49
CA GLY A 87 5.84 -22.76 18.46
C GLY A 87 5.35 -22.79 19.91
N ALA A 88 4.35 -21.97 20.25
CA ALA A 88 3.73 -21.95 21.57
C ALA A 88 3.00 -23.27 21.89
N ALA A 89 2.29 -23.85 20.92
CA ALA A 89 1.62 -25.14 21.09
C ALA A 89 2.61 -26.30 21.32
N LEU A 90 3.75 -26.29 20.61
CA LEU A 90 4.82 -27.27 20.79
C LEU A 90 5.52 -27.14 22.16
N MET A 91 5.75 -25.90 22.62
CA MET A 91 6.29 -25.61 23.96
C MET A 91 5.33 -26.05 25.07
N GLN A 92 4.04 -25.77 24.92
CA GLN A 92 3.03 -26.18 25.89
C GLN A 92 2.90 -27.70 26.00
N THR A 93 2.99 -28.41 24.87
CA THR A 93 3.01 -29.87 24.83
C THR A 93 4.25 -30.47 25.50
N SER A 94 5.41 -29.81 25.40
CA SER A 94 6.65 -30.29 26.01
C SER A 94 6.73 -30.02 27.51
N ILE A 95 6.15 -28.91 27.99
CA ILE A 95 6.03 -28.62 29.44
C ILE A 95 5.04 -29.57 30.12
N GLN A 96 4.00 -30.00 29.44
CA GLN A 96 2.96 -30.88 30.00
C GLN A 96 3.37 -32.36 30.10
N ASN A 97 4.49 -32.74 29.47
CA ASN A 97 5.07 -34.09 29.51
C ASN A 97 6.28 -34.20 30.46
N LEU A 98 6.54 -33.18 31.28
CA LEU A 98 7.49 -33.18 32.41
C LEU A 98 6.73 -33.31 33.74
#